data_AF-A0AAQ2C6G5-F1
#
_entry.id   AF-A0AAQ2C6G5-F1
#
_cell.length_a   1.000
_cell.length_b   1.000
_cell.length_c   1.000
_cell.angle_alpha   90.00
_cell.angle_beta   90.00
_cell.angle_gamma   90.00
#
_symmetry.space_group_name_H-M   'P 1'
#
loop_
_entity.id
_entity.type
_entity.pdbx_description
1 polymer ?
#
loop_
_entity_poly.entity_id
_entity_poly.type
_entity_poly.pdbx_seq_one_letter_code
_entity_poly.pdbx_strand_id
1 'polypeptide(L)'
;MRQLLDDIRASVGLDRRALALRSGVSKSTIYRIEGAQVDPSVGTLRELALAAGFDLDISLAPLSDVNAARAAREILAGPATGEKDKAVADWEARLHRWVPNGDPVEIARTAGVSSSLLKRAGATYLCGSVDELKIAAAASAGETSWILSGVSGIRRLNPDTDGPAAGPSVVYTADPHRLVRRLAHMALCRPEEADLIVVPYTADLDVDAFLDDGIRVVAPIQTLVDAFGIGGALADKAETIARSW
;
A
#
# COMPACT_ATOMS: atom_id res chain seq x y z
N MET A 1 11.94 -7.71 -12.46
CA MET A 1 12.26 -8.47 -13.69
C MET A 1 13.75 -8.68 -13.90
N ARG A 2 14.60 -7.64 -13.82
CA ARG A 2 16.08 -7.79 -13.88
C ARG A 2 16.62 -8.81 -12.88
N GLN A 3 16.23 -8.70 -11.60
CA GLN A 3 16.64 -9.64 -10.54
C GLN A 3 16.34 -11.10 -10.88
N LEU A 4 15.13 -11.39 -11.40
CA LEU A 4 14.75 -12.75 -11.79
C LEU A 4 15.67 -13.32 -12.88
N LEU A 5 16.06 -12.51 -13.87
CA LEU A 5 16.98 -12.94 -14.92
C LEU A 5 18.41 -13.12 -14.41
N ASP A 6 18.84 -12.27 -13.49
CA ASP A 6 20.13 -12.41 -12.82
C ASP A 6 20.15 -13.71 -11.99
N ASP A 7 19.08 -14.01 -11.26
CA ASP A 7 18.92 -15.24 -10.46
C ASP A 7 18.91 -16.50 -11.37
N ILE A 8 18.20 -16.44 -12.49
CA ILE A 8 18.16 -17.50 -13.51
C ILE A 8 19.55 -17.76 -14.11
N ARG A 9 20.36 -16.72 -14.34
CA ARG A 9 21.71 -16.88 -14.91
C ARG A 9 22.73 -17.32 -13.87
N ALA A 10 22.67 -16.77 -12.66
CA ALA A 10 23.58 -17.08 -11.56
C ALA A 10 23.44 -18.52 -11.09
N SER A 11 22.22 -19.06 -11.08
CA SER A 11 21.94 -20.43 -10.62
C SER A 11 22.45 -21.54 -11.56
N VAL A 12 22.71 -21.23 -12.84
CA VAL A 12 23.08 -22.23 -13.86
C VAL A 12 24.41 -21.92 -14.55
N GLY A 13 25.04 -20.78 -14.23
CA GLY A 13 26.31 -20.36 -14.81
C GLY A 13 26.27 -20.09 -16.31
N LEU A 14 25.06 -19.87 -16.87
CA LEU A 14 24.90 -19.66 -18.31
C LEU A 14 25.23 -18.22 -18.69
N ASP A 15 26.14 -18.06 -19.65
CA ASP A 15 26.35 -16.78 -20.31
C ASP A 15 25.14 -16.43 -21.21
N ARG A 16 25.03 -15.15 -21.61
CA ARG A 16 23.92 -14.67 -22.45
C ARG A 16 23.79 -15.45 -23.76
N ARG A 17 24.91 -15.95 -24.30
CA ARG A 17 24.93 -16.65 -25.58
C ARG A 17 24.35 -18.05 -25.43
N ALA A 18 24.71 -18.77 -24.37
CA ALA A 18 24.18 -20.08 -24.05
C ALA A 18 22.69 -20.01 -23.71
N LEU A 19 22.27 -18.98 -22.95
CA LEU A 19 20.86 -18.77 -22.63
C LEU A 19 20.03 -18.45 -23.89
N ALA A 20 20.51 -17.55 -24.76
CA ALA A 20 19.85 -17.24 -26.03
C ALA A 20 19.69 -18.49 -26.92
N LEU A 21 20.74 -19.32 -27.00
CA LEU A 21 20.72 -20.54 -27.81
C LEU A 21 19.73 -21.57 -27.27
N ARG A 22 19.69 -21.81 -25.96
CA ARG A 22 18.78 -22.79 -25.35
C ARG A 22 17.33 -22.34 -25.33
N SER A 23 17.08 -21.06 -25.09
CA SER A 23 15.71 -20.50 -24.99
C SER A 23 15.07 -20.17 -26.33
N GLY A 24 15.87 -20.11 -27.42
CA GLY A 24 15.40 -19.59 -28.71
C GLY A 24 15.11 -18.07 -28.71
N VAL A 25 15.32 -17.37 -27.59
CA VAL A 25 15.14 -15.92 -27.49
C VAL A 25 16.37 -15.21 -28.03
N SER A 26 16.16 -14.20 -28.89
CA SER A 26 17.28 -13.48 -29.50
C SER A 26 18.15 -12.78 -28.45
N LYS A 27 19.47 -12.74 -28.67
CA LYS A 27 20.41 -12.00 -27.80
C LYS A 27 20.05 -10.53 -27.65
N SER A 28 19.56 -9.90 -28.72
CA SER A 28 19.12 -8.51 -28.72
C SER A 28 17.93 -8.32 -27.78
N THR A 29 16.97 -9.26 -27.81
CA THR A 29 15.83 -9.26 -26.90
C THR A 29 16.28 -9.40 -25.45
N ILE A 30 17.15 -10.38 -25.14
CA ILE A 30 17.69 -10.56 -23.78
C ILE A 30 18.40 -9.29 -23.30
N TYR A 31 19.22 -8.66 -24.15
CA TYR A 31 19.92 -7.42 -23.81
C TYR A 31 18.95 -6.28 -23.49
N ARG A 32 17.91 -6.10 -24.31
CA ARG A 32 16.88 -5.07 -24.08
C ARG A 32 16.11 -5.33 -22.78
N ILE A 33 15.81 -6.59 -22.47
CA ILE A 33 15.13 -6.95 -21.21
C ILE A 33 16.03 -6.63 -20.01
N GLU A 34 17.30 -7.06 -20.01
CA GLU A 34 18.24 -6.78 -18.91
C GLU A 34 18.46 -5.27 -18.72
N GLY A 35 18.51 -4.52 -19.84
CA GLY A 35 18.57 -3.06 -19.87
C GLY A 35 17.29 -2.35 -19.44
N ALA A 36 16.23 -3.08 -19.07
CA ALA A 36 14.89 -2.54 -18.75
C ALA A 36 14.29 -1.67 -19.89
N GLN A 37 14.68 -1.95 -21.14
CA GLN A 37 14.18 -1.27 -22.33
C GLN A 37 12.90 -1.91 -22.89
N VAL A 38 12.63 -3.16 -22.51
CA VAL A 38 11.37 -3.87 -22.79
C VAL A 38 11.01 -4.77 -21.62
N ASP A 39 9.71 -4.90 -21.38
CA ASP A 39 9.19 -5.95 -20.51
C ASP A 39 8.98 -7.22 -21.33
N PRO A 40 9.51 -8.37 -20.89
CA PRO A 40 9.30 -9.63 -21.58
C PRO A 40 7.85 -10.09 -21.42
N SER A 41 7.31 -10.73 -22.46
CA SER A 41 6.05 -11.45 -22.29
C SER A 41 6.23 -12.62 -21.32
N VAL A 42 5.13 -13.05 -20.69
CA VAL A 42 5.13 -14.25 -19.82
C VAL A 42 5.69 -15.47 -20.56
N GLY A 43 5.35 -15.64 -21.84
CA GLY A 43 5.90 -16.70 -22.68
C GLY A 43 7.43 -16.60 -22.84
N THR A 44 7.95 -15.38 -23.08
CA THR A 44 9.41 -15.15 -23.18
C THR A 44 10.12 -15.49 -21.88
N LEU A 45 9.55 -15.11 -20.73
CA LEU A 45 10.09 -15.45 -19.41
C LEU A 45 10.11 -16.96 -19.17
N ARG A 46 9.05 -17.65 -19.57
CA ARG A 46 8.96 -19.10 -19.43
C ARG A 46 10.04 -19.81 -20.24
N GLU A 47 10.27 -19.43 -21.49
CA GLU A 47 11.33 -20.04 -22.32
C GLU A 47 12.73 -19.79 -21.74
N LEU A 48 12.97 -18.60 -21.17
CA LEU A 48 14.23 -18.29 -20.49
C LEU A 48 14.41 -19.12 -19.20
N ALA A 49 13.34 -19.31 -18.42
CA ALA A 49 13.36 -20.15 -17.22
C ALA A 49 13.59 -21.63 -17.56
N LEU A 50 12.87 -22.17 -18.56
CA LEU A 50 13.03 -23.56 -19.01
C LEU A 50 14.44 -23.83 -19.54
N ALA A 51 15.02 -22.89 -20.29
CA ALA A 51 16.41 -22.96 -20.76
C ALA A 51 17.44 -23.03 -19.62
N ALA A 52 17.08 -22.52 -18.44
CA ALA A 52 17.85 -22.57 -17.21
C ALA A 52 17.46 -23.75 -16.28
N GLY A 53 16.52 -24.60 -16.68
CA GLY A 53 16.08 -25.75 -15.88
C GLY A 53 15.09 -25.42 -14.77
N PHE A 54 14.46 -24.25 -14.83
CA PHE A 54 13.34 -23.87 -13.97
C PHE A 54 12.03 -23.95 -14.75
N ASP A 55 10.92 -24.24 -14.06
CA ASP A 55 9.59 -23.93 -14.60
C ASP A 55 9.09 -22.63 -13.97
N LEU A 56 8.24 -21.92 -14.70
CA LEU A 56 7.68 -20.65 -14.26
C LEU A 56 6.33 -20.93 -13.59
N ASP A 57 6.31 -20.88 -12.26
CA ASP A 57 5.07 -20.88 -11.49
C ASP A 57 4.59 -19.44 -11.26
N ILE A 58 3.34 -19.15 -11.65
CA ILE A 58 2.74 -17.82 -11.56
C ILE A 58 1.55 -17.92 -10.62
N SER A 59 1.66 -17.27 -9.48
CA SER A 59 0.57 -17.14 -8.52
C SER A 59 0.11 -15.68 -8.41
N LEU A 60 -1.16 -15.52 -8.03
CA LEU A 60 -1.72 -14.21 -7.70
C LEU A 60 -1.53 -13.96 -6.20
N ALA A 61 -1.14 -12.74 -5.85
CA ALA A 61 -1.13 -12.26 -4.48
C ALA A 61 -2.21 -11.18 -4.30
N PRO A 62 -2.76 -11.04 -3.08
CA PRO A 62 -3.61 -9.90 -2.76
C PRO A 62 -2.91 -8.57 -3.06
N LEU A 63 -3.61 -7.67 -3.75
CA LEU A 63 -3.10 -6.33 -4.05
C LEU A 63 -3.17 -5.44 -2.79
N SER A 64 -2.03 -4.90 -2.37
CA SER A 64 -1.90 -3.89 -1.30
C SER A 64 -0.59 -3.11 -1.47
N ASP A 65 -0.53 -2.27 -2.51
CA ASP A 65 0.66 -1.49 -2.83
C ASP A 65 0.57 -0.07 -2.21
N VAL A 66 1.53 0.27 -1.35
CA VAL A 66 1.66 1.60 -0.74
C VAL A 66 1.73 2.73 -1.77
N ASN A 67 2.32 2.46 -2.93
CA ASN A 67 2.54 3.45 -3.96
C ASN A 67 1.23 3.89 -4.62
N ALA A 68 0.16 3.07 -4.57
CA ALA A 68 -1.15 3.47 -5.05
C ALA A 68 -1.73 4.61 -4.19
N ALA A 69 -1.63 4.51 -2.86
CA ALA A 69 -2.06 5.56 -1.94
C ALA A 69 -1.24 6.84 -2.14
N ARG A 70 0.10 6.70 -2.21
CA ARG A 70 0.99 7.84 -2.46
C ARG A 70 0.71 8.53 -3.80
N ALA A 71 0.50 7.76 -4.87
CA ALA A 71 0.14 8.30 -6.19
C ALA A 71 -1.17 9.09 -6.13
N ALA A 72 -2.20 8.60 -5.42
CA ALA A 72 -3.43 9.36 -5.25
C ALA A 72 -3.20 10.68 -4.49
N ARG A 73 -2.36 10.70 -3.45
CA ARG A 73 -2.01 11.95 -2.76
C ARG A 73 -1.32 12.94 -3.71
N GLU A 74 -0.37 12.47 -4.52
CA GLU A 74 0.34 13.33 -5.49
C GLU A 74 -0.60 13.88 -6.58
N ILE A 75 -1.58 13.08 -7.05
CA ILE A 75 -2.57 13.55 -8.02
C ILE A 75 -3.53 14.57 -7.41
N LEU A 76 -4.00 14.35 -6.18
CA LEU A 76 -5.10 15.11 -5.58
C LEU A 76 -4.65 16.33 -4.77
N ALA A 77 -3.50 16.26 -4.11
CA ALA A 77 -2.92 17.37 -3.33
C ALA A 77 -1.78 18.09 -4.06
N GLY A 78 -1.27 17.51 -5.14
CA GLY A 78 -0.12 18.02 -5.89
C GLY A 78 1.16 17.23 -5.60
N PRO A 79 2.17 17.36 -6.47
CA PRO A 79 3.37 16.53 -6.41
C PRO A 79 4.21 16.84 -5.18
N ALA A 80 4.75 15.79 -4.54
CA ALA A 80 5.76 15.95 -3.52
C ALA A 80 7.01 16.64 -4.09
N THR A 81 7.70 17.44 -3.27
CA THR A 81 8.96 18.07 -3.67
C THR A 81 10.07 17.01 -3.79
N GLY A 82 10.61 16.78 -4.99
CA GLY A 82 11.76 15.89 -5.19
C GLY A 82 11.71 15.08 -6.49
N GLU A 83 12.66 14.16 -6.65
CA GLU A 83 12.66 13.20 -7.75
C GLU A 83 11.53 12.18 -7.54
N LYS A 84 10.74 11.97 -8.61
CA LYS A 84 9.57 11.11 -8.56
C LYS A 84 9.97 9.64 -8.57
N ASP A 85 9.56 8.90 -7.55
CA ASP A 85 9.74 7.45 -7.51
C ASP A 85 9.02 6.81 -8.70
N LYS A 86 9.74 5.97 -9.47
CA LYS A 86 9.17 5.29 -10.65
C LYS A 86 7.94 4.46 -10.28
N ALA A 87 7.91 3.80 -9.13
CA ALA A 87 6.76 2.99 -8.71
C ALA A 87 5.51 3.86 -8.52
N VAL A 88 5.68 5.07 -7.98
CA VAL A 88 4.61 6.06 -7.82
C VAL A 88 4.16 6.59 -9.17
N ALA A 89 5.09 6.96 -10.05
CA ALA A 89 4.78 7.41 -11.42
C ALA A 89 4.01 6.34 -12.23
N ASP A 90 4.40 5.07 -12.10
CA ASP A 90 3.70 3.96 -12.74
C ASP A 90 2.27 3.81 -12.19
N TRP A 91 2.07 4.04 -10.89
CA TRP A 91 0.73 4.03 -10.27
C TRP A 91 -0.13 5.21 -10.68
N GLU A 92 0.41 6.41 -10.82
CA GLU A 92 -0.35 7.53 -11.37
C GLU A 92 -0.82 7.25 -12.79
N ALA A 93 0.07 6.70 -13.64
CA ALA A 93 -0.30 6.30 -14.98
C ALA A 93 -1.40 5.21 -14.97
N ARG A 94 -1.41 4.31 -13.98
CA ARG A 94 -2.52 3.35 -13.80
C ARG A 94 -3.81 4.04 -13.38
N LEU A 95 -3.77 4.92 -12.38
CA LEU A 95 -4.94 5.64 -11.87
C LEU A 95 -5.57 6.52 -12.96
N HIS A 96 -4.78 7.26 -13.72
CA HIS A 96 -5.29 8.04 -14.87
C HIS A 96 -5.94 7.17 -15.95
N ARG A 97 -5.43 5.96 -16.19
CA ARG A 97 -6.06 5.02 -17.14
C ARG A 97 -7.35 4.42 -16.61
N TRP A 98 -7.41 4.12 -15.31
CA TRP A 98 -8.58 3.47 -14.69
C TRP A 98 -9.69 4.46 -14.37
N VAL A 99 -9.34 5.73 -14.12
CA VAL A 99 -10.27 6.83 -13.82
C VAL A 99 -10.06 7.94 -14.87
N PRO A 100 -10.46 7.72 -16.13
CA PRO A 100 -10.14 8.62 -17.24
C PRO A 100 -10.82 9.98 -17.16
N ASN A 101 -11.93 10.09 -16.42
CA ASN A 101 -12.60 11.36 -16.15
C ASN A 101 -11.90 12.21 -15.09
N GLY A 102 -10.90 11.64 -14.40
CA GLY A 102 -10.18 12.31 -13.32
C GLY A 102 -11.03 12.61 -12.09
N ASP A 103 -12.14 11.89 -11.86
CA ASP A 103 -12.98 12.10 -10.67
C ASP A 103 -12.15 11.87 -9.39
N PRO A 104 -11.97 12.91 -8.55
CA PRO A 104 -11.16 12.82 -7.33
C PRO A 104 -11.59 11.71 -6.37
N VAL A 105 -12.90 11.47 -6.25
CA VAL A 105 -13.47 10.48 -5.35
C VAL A 105 -13.13 9.07 -5.85
N GLU A 106 -13.26 8.84 -7.15
CA GLU A 106 -12.94 7.55 -7.76
C GLU A 106 -11.43 7.28 -7.80
N ILE A 107 -10.59 8.31 -7.94
CA ILE A 107 -9.13 8.19 -7.78
C ILE A 107 -8.80 7.71 -6.36
N ALA A 108 -9.31 8.40 -5.34
CA ALA A 108 -9.09 8.04 -3.94
C ALA A 108 -9.60 6.64 -3.62
N ARG A 109 -10.80 6.28 -4.12
CA ARG A 109 -11.39 4.94 -3.94
C ARG A 109 -10.55 3.85 -4.60
N THR A 110 -10.18 4.05 -5.86
CA THR A 110 -9.39 3.08 -6.64
C THR A 110 -8.01 2.86 -6.00
N ALA A 111 -7.37 3.93 -5.54
CA ALA A 111 -6.12 3.85 -4.80
C ALA A 111 -6.29 3.17 -3.44
N GLY A 112 -7.37 3.45 -2.70
CA GLY A 112 -7.70 2.80 -1.43
C GLY A 112 -7.82 1.28 -1.59
N VAL A 113 -8.61 0.83 -2.58
CA VAL A 113 -8.75 -0.61 -2.89
C VAL A 113 -7.40 -1.22 -3.28
N SER A 114 -6.57 -0.51 -4.04
CA SER A 114 -5.26 -0.97 -4.50
C SER A 114 -4.17 -0.97 -3.42
N SER A 115 -4.36 -0.20 -2.36
CA SER A 115 -3.45 -0.08 -1.21
C SER A 115 -4.01 -0.71 0.07
N SER A 116 -5.12 -1.45 -0.05
CA SER A 116 -5.98 -1.92 1.04
C SER A 116 -5.20 -2.49 2.24
N LEU A 117 -5.47 -1.93 3.42
CA LEU A 117 -4.84 -2.33 4.68
C LEU A 117 -5.26 -3.74 5.14
N LEU A 118 -6.40 -4.23 4.67
CA LEU A 118 -6.89 -5.60 4.95
C LEU A 118 -6.07 -6.69 4.24
N LYS A 119 -5.20 -6.29 3.31
CA LYS A 119 -4.34 -7.19 2.52
C LYS A 119 -2.85 -6.86 2.70
N ARG A 120 -2.52 -5.95 3.62
CA ARG A 120 -1.17 -5.38 3.73
C ARG A 120 -0.21 -6.38 4.39
N ALA A 121 0.89 -6.66 3.72
CA ALA A 121 1.98 -7.44 4.29
C ALA A 121 2.51 -6.76 5.57
N GLY A 122 2.61 -7.53 6.65
CA GLY A 122 3.04 -7.02 7.97
C GLY A 122 1.96 -6.33 8.80
N ALA A 123 0.73 -6.18 8.29
CA ALA A 123 -0.37 -5.69 9.11
C ALA A 123 -0.82 -6.74 10.13
N THR A 124 -1.22 -6.27 11.31
CA THR A 124 -1.81 -7.08 12.39
C THR A 124 -3.19 -6.56 12.72
N TYR A 125 -4.14 -7.46 12.91
CA TYR A 125 -5.56 -7.15 13.13
C TYR A 125 -5.93 -7.55 14.56
N LEU A 126 -6.50 -6.60 15.29
CA LEU A 126 -6.88 -6.77 16.69
C LEU A 126 -8.37 -6.47 16.89
N CYS A 127 -9.05 -7.31 17.65
CA CYS A 127 -10.42 -7.09 18.13
C CYS A 127 -10.44 -6.87 19.64
N GLY A 128 -11.42 -6.09 20.08
CA GLY A 128 -11.59 -5.65 21.45
C GLY A 128 -11.71 -4.14 21.57
N SER A 129 -12.09 -3.68 22.77
CA SER A 129 -12.23 -2.25 23.03
C SER A 129 -10.87 -1.60 23.30
N VAL A 130 -10.55 -0.59 22.52
CA VAL A 130 -9.42 0.31 22.77
C VAL A 130 -9.81 1.74 22.43
N ASP A 131 -9.50 2.67 23.32
CA ASP A 131 -9.69 4.10 23.08
C ASP A 131 -8.44 4.70 22.41
N GLU A 132 -8.64 5.81 21.70
CA GLU A 132 -7.58 6.44 20.90
C GLU A 132 -6.40 6.92 21.75
N LEU A 133 -6.66 7.40 22.97
CA LEU A 133 -5.63 7.85 23.90
C LEU A 133 -4.75 6.69 24.36
N LYS A 134 -5.32 5.50 24.59
CA LYS A 134 -4.54 4.29 24.86
C LYS A 134 -3.70 3.85 23.67
N ILE A 135 -4.22 3.95 22.44
CA ILE A 135 -3.43 3.67 21.23
C ILE A 135 -2.24 4.64 21.18
N ALA A 136 -2.50 5.94 21.28
CA ALA A 136 -1.47 6.99 21.25
C ALA A 136 -0.43 6.82 22.36
N ALA A 137 -0.85 6.52 23.59
CA ALA A 137 0.05 6.26 24.72
C ALA A 137 0.92 5.01 24.49
N ALA A 138 0.33 3.92 23.99
CA ALA A 138 1.06 2.69 23.70
C ALA A 138 2.07 2.88 22.57
N ALA A 139 1.72 3.65 21.53
CA ALA A 139 2.59 3.96 20.40
C ALA A 139 3.72 4.94 20.79
N SER A 140 3.41 5.97 21.58
CA SER A 140 4.37 7.01 22.01
C SER A 140 5.42 6.52 23.00
N ALA A 141 5.22 5.38 23.66
CA ALA A 141 6.14 4.86 24.65
C ALA A 141 7.46 4.40 24.00
N GLY A 142 8.35 5.32 23.65
CA GLY A 142 9.69 5.02 23.14
C GLY A 142 9.80 4.88 21.62
N GLU A 143 8.93 5.53 20.85
CA GLU A 143 9.01 5.74 19.39
C GLU A 143 8.34 7.08 19.02
N THR A 144 8.87 7.78 18.00
CA THR A 144 8.25 8.99 17.42
C THR A 144 7.56 8.73 16.08
N SER A 145 7.72 7.54 15.52
CA SER A 145 7.25 7.18 14.18
C SER A 145 5.95 6.39 14.24
N TRP A 146 4.89 7.08 14.66
CA TRP A 146 3.52 6.56 14.63
C TRP A 146 2.54 7.64 14.17
N ILE A 147 1.43 7.21 13.56
CA ILE A 147 0.38 8.11 13.08
C ILE A 147 -0.95 7.36 12.93
N LEU A 148 -2.07 8.02 13.25
CA LEU A 148 -3.41 7.42 13.19
C LEU A 148 -4.14 7.71 11.88
N SER A 149 -5.06 6.79 11.54
CA SER A 149 -5.99 6.89 10.41
C SER A 149 -7.26 6.08 10.72
N GLY A 150 -8.03 5.72 9.70
CA GLY A 150 -9.28 4.97 9.82
C GLY A 150 -10.35 5.81 10.51
N VAL A 151 -11.05 5.21 11.47
CA VAL A 151 -12.15 5.90 12.18
C VAL A 151 -11.68 7.16 12.92
N SER A 152 -10.45 7.19 13.43
CA SER A 152 -9.85 8.35 14.08
C SER A 152 -9.68 9.54 13.14
N GLY A 153 -9.27 9.28 11.89
CA GLY A 153 -9.17 10.33 10.87
C GLY A 153 -10.56 10.79 10.41
N ILE A 154 -11.46 9.85 10.12
CA ILE A 154 -12.80 10.17 9.60
C ILE A 154 -13.60 11.06 10.56
N ARG A 155 -13.52 10.82 11.89
CA ARG A 155 -14.18 11.66 12.89
C ARG A 155 -13.72 13.12 12.86
N ARG A 156 -12.44 13.35 12.53
CA ARG A 156 -11.85 14.71 12.45
C ARG A 156 -12.21 15.43 11.17
N LEU A 157 -12.36 14.69 10.07
CA LEU A 157 -12.80 15.26 8.80
C LEU A 157 -14.30 15.61 8.76
N ASN A 158 -15.10 15.05 9.67
CA ASN A 158 -16.54 15.30 9.74
C ASN A 158 -17.05 15.30 11.18
N PRO A 159 -16.72 16.34 11.97
CA PRO A 159 -17.08 16.42 13.39
C PRO A 159 -18.59 16.61 13.62
N ASP A 160 -19.32 17.15 12.64
CA ASP A 160 -20.72 17.60 12.78
C ASP A 160 -21.76 16.52 12.45
N THR A 161 -21.35 15.26 12.27
CA THR A 161 -22.29 14.21 11.88
C THR A 161 -22.77 13.35 13.04
N ASP A 162 -24.10 13.20 13.12
CA ASP A 162 -24.75 12.33 14.09
C ASP A 162 -24.33 10.86 13.89
N GLY A 163 -23.76 10.30 14.96
CA GLY A 163 -23.38 8.89 15.06
C GLY A 163 -21.87 8.66 14.95
N PRO A 164 -21.27 7.79 15.78
CA PRO A 164 -19.86 7.46 15.68
C PRO A 164 -19.60 6.84 14.30
N ALA A 165 -18.62 7.36 13.56
CA ALA A 165 -18.06 6.62 12.44
C ALA A 165 -17.73 5.19 12.96
N ALA A 166 -18.27 4.19 12.27
CA ALA A 166 -18.10 2.78 12.61
C ALA A 166 -16.98 2.18 11.76
N GLY A 167 -16.19 1.30 12.35
CA GLY A 167 -15.06 0.63 11.72
C GLY A 167 -13.76 0.79 12.50
N PRO A 168 -12.68 0.15 12.02
CA PRO A 168 -11.43 0.09 12.77
C PRO A 168 -10.71 1.43 12.87
N SER A 169 -10.01 1.61 13.99
CA SER A 169 -8.90 2.55 14.04
C SER A 169 -7.70 1.97 13.29
N VAL A 170 -6.90 2.81 12.66
CA VAL A 170 -5.63 2.41 12.03
C VAL A 170 -4.50 3.11 12.75
N VAL A 171 -3.45 2.36 13.09
CA VAL A 171 -2.19 2.92 13.58
C VAL A 171 -1.06 2.44 12.70
N TYR A 172 -0.41 3.38 12.03
CA TYR A 172 0.88 3.13 11.39
C TYR A 172 1.96 3.29 12.45
N THR A 173 2.88 2.33 12.54
CA THR A 173 3.99 2.35 13.51
C THR A 173 5.25 1.73 12.93
N ALA A 174 6.43 2.23 13.34
CA ALA A 174 7.71 1.67 12.93
C ALA A 174 7.93 0.25 13.48
N ASP A 175 7.38 -0.07 14.66
CA ASP A 175 7.41 -1.42 15.25
C ASP A 175 6.00 -1.97 15.55
N PRO A 176 5.36 -2.63 14.56
CA PRO A 176 4.05 -3.26 14.76
C PRO A 176 4.03 -4.29 15.90
N HIS A 177 5.09 -5.10 16.01
CA HIS A 177 5.16 -6.18 16.99
C HIS A 177 5.21 -5.64 18.42
N ARG A 178 5.99 -4.58 18.66
CA ARG A 178 6.07 -3.92 19.97
C ARG A 178 4.75 -3.28 20.37
N LEU A 179 4.06 -2.62 19.44
CA LEU A 179 2.75 -2.03 19.72
C LEU A 179 1.71 -3.10 20.07
N VAL A 180 1.64 -4.17 19.29
CA VAL A 180 0.75 -5.31 19.56
C VAL A 180 1.01 -5.91 20.95
N ARG A 181 2.28 -6.06 21.36
CA ARG A 181 2.63 -6.55 22.71
C ARG A 181 2.16 -5.63 23.84
N ARG A 182 2.07 -4.31 23.61
CA ARG A 182 1.55 -3.36 24.61
C ARG A 182 0.03 -3.37 24.69
N LEU A 183 -0.61 -3.73 23.59
CA LEU A 183 -2.05 -3.90 23.49
C LEU A 183 -2.47 -5.36 23.75
N ALA A 184 -1.74 -6.09 24.60
CA ALA A 184 -1.96 -7.52 24.88
C ALA A 184 -3.34 -7.85 25.50
N HIS A 185 -4.14 -6.84 25.86
CA HIS A 185 -5.52 -7.01 26.29
C HIS A 185 -6.49 -7.18 25.10
N MET A 186 -6.07 -6.84 23.89
CA MET A 186 -6.81 -7.10 22.64
C MET A 186 -6.45 -8.48 22.08
N ALA A 187 -7.39 -9.09 21.37
CA ALA A 187 -7.18 -10.40 20.75
C ALA A 187 -6.83 -10.26 19.26
N LEU A 188 -6.01 -11.17 18.72
CA LEU A 188 -5.81 -11.28 17.28
C LEU A 188 -7.09 -11.78 16.61
N CYS A 189 -7.46 -11.17 15.49
CA CYS A 189 -8.67 -11.51 14.75
C CYS A 189 -8.43 -11.58 13.24
N ARG A 190 -9.50 -11.88 12.49
CA ARG A 190 -9.49 -11.78 11.04
C ARG A 190 -9.58 -10.31 10.61
N PRO A 191 -9.08 -9.95 9.40
CA PRO A 191 -9.14 -8.57 8.92
C PRO A 191 -10.54 -7.96 8.93
N GLU A 192 -11.56 -8.74 8.58
CA GLU A 192 -12.96 -8.31 8.51
C GLU A 192 -13.62 -8.05 9.88
N GLU A 193 -12.99 -8.49 10.96
CA GLU A 193 -13.47 -8.36 12.35
C GLU A 193 -12.67 -7.31 13.15
N ALA A 194 -11.72 -6.61 12.51
CA ALA A 194 -10.77 -5.75 13.21
C ALA A 194 -11.44 -4.50 13.80
N ASP A 195 -11.14 -4.23 15.07
CA ASP A 195 -11.41 -2.95 15.75
C ASP A 195 -10.18 -2.01 15.68
N LEU A 196 -8.99 -2.59 15.56
CA LEU A 196 -7.72 -1.90 15.36
C LEU A 196 -6.86 -2.62 14.32
N ILE A 197 -6.34 -1.87 13.36
CA ILE A 197 -5.36 -2.35 12.38
C ILE A 197 -4.01 -1.70 12.69
N VAL A 198 -3.02 -2.51 13.01
CA VAL A 198 -1.63 -2.08 13.21
C VAL A 198 -0.85 -2.32 11.93
N VAL A 199 -0.27 -1.28 11.35
CA VAL A 199 0.35 -1.31 10.02
C VAL A 199 1.79 -0.82 10.08
N PRO A 200 2.74 -1.39 9.30
CA PRO A 200 4.08 -0.83 9.16
C PRO A 200 4.04 0.62 8.67
N TYR A 201 4.76 1.48 9.36
CA TYR A 201 4.87 2.91 9.03
C TYR A 201 5.81 3.16 7.86
N THR A 202 5.49 4.18 7.06
CA THR A 202 6.35 4.73 6.02
C THR A 202 6.42 6.26 6.13
N ALA A 203 7.59 6.84 5.90
CA ALA A 203 7.85 8.26 6.16
C ALA A 203 7.00 9.22 5.31
N ASP A 204 6.49 8.77 4.17
CA ASP A 204 5.60 9.53 3.28
C ASP A 204 4.21 9.80 3.88
N LEU A 205 3.84 9.11 4.97
CA LEU A 205 2.61 9.36 5.72
C LEU A 205 2.66 10.67 6.53
N ASP A 206 3.86 11.22 6.74
CA ASP A 206 4.05 12.49 7.45
C ASP A 206 3.73 13.71 6.59
N VAL A 207 3.67 13.54 5.27
CA VAL A 207 3.32 14.62 4.34
C VAL A 207 1.88 15.04 4.59
N ASP A 208 1.69 16.32 4.91
CA ASP A 208 0.40 16.93 5.27
C ASP A 208 -0.32 16.27 6.46
N ALA A 209 0.41 15.48 7.26
CA ALA A 209 -0.07 15.00 8.55
C ALA A 209 -0.33 16.19 9.49
N PHE A 210 -1.35 16.06 10.32
CA PHE A 210 -1.72 17.11 11.27
C PHE A 210 -1.80 16.58 12.69
N LEU A 211 -1.74 17.51 13.64
CA LEU A 211 -1.85 17.24 15.07
C LEU A 211 -3.20 17.76 15.56
N ASP A 212 -3.95 16.93 16.26
CA ASP A 212 -5.24 17.28 16.85
C ASP A 212 -5.30 16.72 18.27
N ASP A 213 -5.48 17.58 19.26
CA ASP A 213 -5.40 17.25 20.70
C ASP A 213 -4.16 16.42 21.10
N GLY A 214 -3.01 16.74 20.48
CA GLY A 214 -1.74 16.04 20.73
C GLY A 214 -1.64 14.66 20.07
N ILE A 215 -2.63 14.27 19.26
CA ILE A 215 -2.65 13.02 18.51
C ILE A 215 -2.30 13.30 17.05
N ARG A 216 -1.34 12.53 16.52
CA ARG A 216 -0.89 12.66 15.14
C ARG A 216 -1.79 11.85 14.21
N VAL A 217 -2.31 12.50 13.16
CA VAL A 217 -3.24 11.89 12.20
C VAL A 217 -2.74 12.13 10.78
N VAL A 218 -2.90 11.13 9.91
CA VAL A 218 -2.51 11.21 8.49
C VAL A 218 -3.28 12.33 7.78
N ALA A 219 -2.73 12.80 6.65
CA ALA A 219 -3.38 13.82 5.83
C ALA A 219 -4.85 13.49 5.49
N PRO A 220 -5.71 14.49 5.24
CA PRO A 220 -7.12 14.28 4.90
C PRO A 220 -7.32 13.32 3.72
N ILE A 221 -6.56 13.47 2.64
CA ILE A 221 -6.63 12.55 1.48
C ILE A 221 -6.23 11.14 1.87
N GLN A 222 -5.19 10.96 2.71
CA GLN A 222 -4.80 9.62 3.17
C GLN A 222 -5.88 8.97 4.03
N THR A 223 -6.55 9.74 4.88
CA THR A 223 -7.69 9.27 5.68
C THR A 223 -8.79 8.70 4.78
N LEU A 224 -9.12 9.41 3.69
CA LEU A 224 -10.13 8.94 2.72
C LEU A 224 -9.67 7.67 1.99
N VAL A 225 -8.41 7.63 1.52
CA VAL A 225 -7.83 6.46 0.85
C VAL A 225 -7.86 5.22 1.76
N ASP A 226 -7.47 5.37 3.03
CA ASP A 226 -7.50 4.27 4.00
C ASP A 226 -8.92 3.78 4.25
N ALA A 227 -9.87 4.70 4.42
CA ALA A 227 -11.28 4.38 4.63
C ALA A 227 -11.88 3.63 3.42
N PHE A 228 -11.59 4.05 2.18
CA PHE A 228 -11.97 3.30 0.98
C PHE A 228 -11.31 1.93 0.89
N GLY A 229 -10.04 1.82 1.30
CA GLY A 229 -9.30 0.56 1.31
C GLY A 229 -9.78 -0.44 2.36
N ILE A 230 -10.38 0.03 3.46
CA ILE A 230 -11.03 -0.80 4.48
C ILE A 230 -12.45 -1.19 4.04
N GLY A 231 -13.20 -0.27 3.44
CA GLY A 231 -14.58 -0.53 3.00
C GLY A 231 -15.63 -0.33 4.10
N GLY A 232 -16.83 -0.84 3.86
CA GLY A 232 -17.97 -0.76 4.79
C GLY A 232 -18.36 0.66 5.16
N ALA A 233 -18.82 0.86 6.40
CA ALA A 233 -19.29 2.16 6.88
C ALA A 233 -18.23 3.27 6.82
N LEU A 234 -16.94 2.93 6.91
CA LEU A 234 -15.85 3.91 6.72
C LEU A 234 -15.81 4.43 5.29
N ALA A 235 -15.94 3.55 4.29
CA ALA A 235 -15.94 3.94 2.89
C ALA A 235 -17.17 4.78 2.51
N ASP A 236 -18.35 4.44 3.03
CA ASP A 236 -19.58 5.23 2.82
C ASP A 236 -19.43 6.64 3.40
N LYS A 237 -18.80 6.74 4.57
CA LYS A 237 -18.51 8.02 5.21
C LYS A 237 -17.46 8.83 4.46
N ALA A 238 -16.40 8.17 4.01
CA ALA A 238 -15.35 8.77 3.19
C ALA A 238 -15.93 9.31 1.88
N GLU A 239 -16.83 8.58 1.23
CA GLU A 239 -17.52 9.07 0.03
C GLU A 239 -18.32 10.35 0.31
N THR A 240 -19.10 10.36 1.39
CA THR A 240 -19.88 11.55 1.78
C THR A 240 -18.99 12.76 2.00
N ILE A 241 -17.86 12.58 2.70
CA ILE A 241 -16.88 13.64 2.96
C ILE A 241 -16.22 14.09 1.66
N ALA A 242 -15.71 13.15 0.87
CA ALA A 242 -14.99 13.45 -0.36
C ALA A 242 -15.84 14.20 -1.38
N ARG A 243 -17.15 13.91 -1.45
CA ARG A 243 -18.09 14.62 -2.33
C ARG A 243 -18.46 16.03 -1.85
N SER A 244 -18.11 16.39 -0.62
CA SER A 244 -18.36 17.72 -0.05
C SER A 244 -17.20 18.70 -0.28
N TRP A 245 -16.06 18.22 -0.78
CA TRP A 245 -14.86 19.01 -1.04
C TRP A 245 -14.80 19.53 -2.48
#